data_AF-L8JJ01-F1
#
_entry.id   AF-L8JJ01-F1
#
_cell.length_a   1.000
_cell.length_b   1.000
_cell.length_c   1.000
_cell.angle_alpha   90.00
_cell.angle_beta   90.00
_cell.angle_gamma   90.00
#
_symmetry.space_group_name_H-M   'P 1'
#
loop_
_entity.id
_entity.type
_entity.pdbx_description
1 polymer ?
#
loop_
_entity_poly.entity_id
_entity_poly.type
_entity_poly.pdbx_seq_one_letter_code
_entity_poly.pdbx_strand_id
1 'polypeptide(L)'
;MIPKKIRTEIENSSVITNIIGIKSTAHDWQNFTRTTFERIARRINQEVTRKVIDAPFLVKDFLLFGEHEFDNILFKYKLKNIEDFIEHLKGMNHQKPYSWISGKTLQGYWNGGDAKDKKLNVLLTFLGVNLQDWDDWKNHREESVNPATNASSNKLNDTLWLLRKHFVGHYYRYYQKTDNSPVLIKTPFIIREDPKDIVVVETKTMGHQYKSAYMIIRNGALYIECENMDWNEKESYIFNIGFETNAQVMIGVSNTLNRKGQAIAIKNVLVKQNQPFDYHTMSGVEVPFEHRFDPSSEEARVVSFFKNGSNIITTPYCYTLEELSSLASDKTSGVFEGKT
;
A
#
# COMPACT_ATOMS: atom_id res chain seq x y z
N MET A 1 2.40 -9.61 -17.54
CA MET A 1 2.70 -10.97 -18.08
C MET A 1 4.11 -11.41 -17.70
N ILE A 2 4.42 -12.72 -17.75
CA ILE A 2 5.79 -13.23 -17.54
C ILE A 2 6.72 -12.83 -18.71
N PRO A 3 7.94 -12.33 -18.46
CA PRO A 3 8.92 -12.03 -19.50
C PRO A 3 9.28 -13.26 -20.35
N LYS A 4 9.39 -13.07 -21.67
CA LYS A 4 9.65 -14.14 -22.65
C LYS A 4 10.92 -14.92 -22.31
N LYS A 5 12.00 -14.23 -21.92
CA LYS A 5 13.28 -14.83 -21.51
C LYS A 5 13.10 -15.81 -20.35
N ILE A 6 12.48 -15.38 -19.25
CA ILE A 6 12.21 -16.23 -18.07
C ILE A 6 11.34 -17.43 -18.48
N ARG A 7 10.30 -17.18 -19.28
CA ARG A 7 9.39 -18.21 -19.78
C ARG A 7 10.15 -19.29 -20.57
N THR A 8 10.91 -18.89 -21.58
CA THR A 8 11.67 -19.81 -22.44
C THR A 8 12.68 -20.64 -21.65
N GLU A 9 13.37 -20.05 -20.67
CA GLU A 9 14.34 -20.78 -19.84
C GLU A 9 13.69 -21.79 -18.90
N ILE A 10 12.48 -21.51 -18.40
CA ILE A 10 11.70 -22.49 -17.64
C ILE A 10 11.21 -23.62 -18.55
N GLU A 11 10.72 -23.28 -19.75
CA GLU A 11 10.23 -24.24 -20.74
C GLU A 11 11.34 -25.22 -21.18
N ASN A 12 12.57 -24.72 -21.30
CA ASN A 12 13.75 -25.49 -21.71
C ASN A 12 14.54 -26.11 -20.54
N SER A 13 14.13 -25.87 -19.30
CA SER A 13 14.83 -26.39 -18.12
C SER A 13 14.80 -27.92 -18.11
N SER A 14 15.97 -28.55 -18.18
CA SER A 14 16.12 -30.02 -18.12
C SER A 14 15.47 -30.62 -16.86
N VAL A 15 15.49 -29.87 -15.75
CA VAL A 15 14.86 -30.25 -14.49
C VAL A 15 13.33 -30.32 -14.61
N ILE A 16 12.72 -29.44 -15.40
CA ILE A 16 11.27 -29.40 -15.59
C ILE A 16 10.81 -30.36 -16.69
N THR A 17 11.53 -30.43 -17.81
CA THR A 17 11.21 -31.34 -18.91
C THR A 17 11.24 -32.80 -18.47
N ASN A 18 12.17 -33.18 -17.59
CA ASN A 18 12.21 -34.51 -16.97
C ASN A 18 10.96 -34.86 -16.14
N ILE A 19 10.25 -33.86 -15.59
CA ILE A 19 9.05 -34.07 -14.78
C ILE A 19 7.80 -34.23 -15.65
N ILE A 20 7.76 -33.52 -16.77
CA ILE A 20 6.64 -33.54 -17.72
C ILE A 20 6.66 -34.84 -18.54
N GLY A 21 7.85 -35.42 -18.77
CA GLY A 21 8.04 -36.69 -19.47
C GLY A 21 8.21 -36.51 -20.99
N ILE A 22 9.00 -37.40 -21.60
CA ILE A 22 9.50 -37.30 -22.98
C ILE A 22 8.41 -37.51 -24.07
N LYS A 23 7.18 -37.92 -23.71
CA LYS A 23 6.16 -38.27 -24.70
C LYS A 23 5.31 -37.06 -25.16
N SER A 24 5.80 -36.43 -26.22
CA SER A 24 5.08 -35.80 -27.36
C SER A 24 4.06 -34.67 -27.16
N THR A 25 3.85 -34.12 -25.95
CA THR A 25 3.12 -32.83 -25.76
C THR A 25 3.93 -31.80 -24.97
N ALA A 26 5.22 -32.06 -24.76
CA ALA A 26 6.10 -31.36 -23.82
C ALA A 26 6.35 -29.86 -24.11
N HIS A 27 5.79 -29.30 -25.18
CA HIS A 27 6.05 -27.91 -25.59
C HIS A 27 4.80 -27.04 -25.65
N ASP A 28 3.61 -27.60 -25.41
CA ASP A 28 2.37 -26.83 -25.37
C ASP A 28 1.94 -26.54 -23.94
N TRP A 29 2.71 -25.67 -23.29
CA TRP A 29 2.48 -25.28 -21.90
C TRP A 29 1.12 -24.62 -21.65
N GLN A 30 0.50 -24.04 -22.69
CA GLN A 30 -0.84 -23.42 -22.59
C GLN A 30 -1.93 -24.48 -22.36
N ASN A 31 -1.70 -25.70 -22.86
CA ASN A 31 -2.64 -26.81 -22.75
C ASN A 31 -2.36 -27.72 -21.53
N PHE A 32 -1.39 -27.37 -20.68
CA PHE A 32 -1.13 -28.12 -19.45
C PHE A 32 -2.26 -27.96 -18.43
N THR A 33 -2.63 -29.08 -17.82
CA THR A 33 -3.60 -29.09 -16.71
C THR A 33 -3.01 -28.44 -15.47
N ARG A 34 -3.88 -27.98 -14.57
CA ARG A 34 -3.47 -27.44 -13.26
C ARG A 34 -2.63 -28.44 -12.46
N THR A 35 -2.93 -29.74 -12.56
CA THR A 35 -2.15 -30.81 -11.89
C THR A 35 -0.72 -30.87 -12.41
N THR A 36 -0.50 -30.68 -13.72
CA THR A 36 0.85 -30.57 -14.29
C THR A 36 1.58 -29.35 -13.75
N PHE A 37 0.93 -28.19 -13.72
CA PHE A 37 1.51 -26.98 -13.12
C PHE A 37 1.79 -27.11 -11.62
N GLU A 38 0.99 -27.88 -10.86
CA GLU A 38 1.26 -28.17 -9.45
C GLU A 38 2.49 -29.06 -9.27
N ARG A 39 2.73 -30.03 -10.17
CA ARG A 39 3.97 -30.83 -10.19
C ARG A 39 5.19 -29.96 -10.49
N ILE A 40 5.08 -29.05 -11.46
CA ILE A 40 6.13 -28.09 -11.83
C ILE A 40 6.41 -27.16 -10.65
N ALA A 41 5.37 -26.55 -10.05
CA ALA A 41 5.49 -25.67 -8.90
C ALA A 41 6.18 -26.36 -7.73
N ARG A 42 5.83 -27.63 -7.44
CA ARG A 42 6.49 -28.40 -6.39
C ARG A 42 7.99 -28.54 -6.63
N ARG A 43 8.43 -28.77 -7.87
CA ARG A 43 9.85 -28.86 -8.19
C ARG A 43 10.57 -27.53 -8.03
N ILE A 44 9.99 -26.46 -8.57
CA ILE A 44 10.50 -25.09 -8.40
C ILE A 44 10.65 -24.78 -6.91
N ASN A 45 9.63 -25.08 -6.11
CA ASN A 45 9.63 -24.83 -4.68
C ASN A 45 10.72 -25.61 -3.93
N GLN A 46 11.01 -26.86 -4.32
CA GLN A 46 12.12 -27.64 -3.73
C GLN A 46 13.47 -26.96 -3.99
N GLU A 47 13.73 -26.60 -5.24
CA GLU A 47 15.00 -25.98 -5.65
C GLU A 47 15.19 -24.59 -5.04
N VAL A 48 14.13 -23.79 -4.99
CA VAL A 48 14.16 -22.46 -4.34
C VAL A 48 14.37 -22.60 -2.84
N THR A 49 13.73 -23.56 -2.18
CA THR A 49 13.95 -23.80 -0.74
C THR A 49 15.42 -24.12 -0.45
N ARG A 50 16.04 -24.99 -1.25
CA ARG A 50 17.47 -25.31 -1.14
C ARG A 50 18.33 -24.05 -1.30
N LYS A 51 18.09 -23.27 -2.35
CA LYS A 51 18.83 -22.02 -2.60
C LYS A 51 18.66 -20.98 -1.49
N VAL A 52 17.47 -20.89 -0.88
CA VAL A 52 17.23 -19.99 0.27
C VAL A 52 18.01 -20.43 1.51
N ILE A 53 18.11 -21.74 1.75
CA ILE A 53 18.93 -22.27 2.85
C ILE A 53 20.41 -21.93 2.63
N ASP A 54 20.90 -22.06 1.40
CA ASP A 54 22.29 -21.76 1.03
C ASP A 54 22.57 -20.23 0.98
N ALA A 55 21.55 -19.42 0.69
CA ALA A 55 21.62 -17.98 0.57
C ALA A 55 20.49 -17.26 1.34
N PRO A 56 20.58 -17.16 2.69
CA PRO A 56 19.52 -16.58 3.52
C PRO A 56 19.17 -15.12 3.21
N PHE A 57 20.06 -14.35 2.56
CA PHE A 57 19.78 -12.96 2.17
C PHE A 57 18.55 -12.85 1.24
N LEU A 58 18.23 -13.90 0.47
CA LEU A 58 17.06 -13.94 -0.42
C LEU A 58 15.73 -13.70 0.32
N VAL A 59 15.68 -14.08 1.58
CA VAL A 59 14.52 -13.89 2.45
C VAL A 59 14.72 -12.74 3.45
N LYS A 60 15.97 -12.46 3.84
CA LYS A 60 16.33 -11.34 4.73
C LYS A 60 16.01 -9.99 4.11
N ASP A 61 16.32 -9.86 2.82
CA ASP A 61 16.12 -8.62 2.09
C ASP A 61 14.75 -8.58 1.40
N PHE A 62 13.82 -9.46 1.81
CA PHE A 62 12.44 -9.54 1.32
C PHE A 62 12.32 -9.66 -0.20
N LEU A 63 13.25 -10.38 -0.83
CA LEU A 63 13.30 -10.53 -2.29
C LEU A 63 12.25 -11.52 -2.79
N LEU A 64 11.93 -12.57 -2.03
CA LEU A 64 10.98 -13.62 -2.43
C LEU A 64 9.55 -13.44 -1.89
N PHE A 65 9.39 -12.65 -0.83
CA PHE A 65 8.12 -12.30 -0.17
C PHE A 65 8.25 -10.94 0.53
N GLY A 66 7.15 -10.32 0.98
CA GLY A 66 7.22 -9.03 1.71
C GLY A 66 7.42 -9.16 3.20
N GLU A 67 7.78 -8.05 3.84
CA GLU A 67 7.90 -7.94 5.31
C GLU A 67 6.61 -8.40 6.01
N HIS A 68 5.44 -7.87 5.64
CA HIS A 68 4.17 -8.35 6.18
C HIS A 68 3.88 -9.84 5.88
N GLU A 69 4.33 -10.36 4.72
CA GLU A 69 4.17 -11.79 4.41
C GLU A 69 5.09 -12.63 5.31
N PHE A 70 6.28 -12.10 5.62
CA PHE A 70 7.22 -12.69 6.58
C PHE A 70 6.68 -12.69 8.00
N ASP A 71 6.11 -11.59 8.48
CA ASP A 71 5.49 -11.54 9.82
C ASP A 71 4.37 -12.59 9.96
N ASN A 72 3.55 -12.75 8.91
CA ASN A 72 2.53 -13.79 8.87
C ASN A 72 3.13 -15.20 8.91
N ILE A 73 4.28 -15.42 8.26
CA ILE A 73 5.01 -16.69 8.30
C ILE A 73 5.53 -16.94 9.72
N LEU A 74 6.19 -15.95 10.33
CA LEU A 74 6.71 -16.05 11.70
C LEU A 74 5.57 -16.38 12.67
N PHE A 75 4.45 -15.67 12.58
CA PHE A 75 3.27 -15.93 13.38
C PHE A 75 2.70 -17.34 13.16
N LYS A 76 2.47 -17.73 11.89
CA LYS A 76 1.85 -19.01 11.52
C LYS A 76 2.67 -20.21 12.00
N TYR A 77 3.99 -20.11 11.92
CA TYR A 77 4.91 -21.20 12.28
C TYR A 77 5.51 -21.04 13.69
N LYS A 78 5.09 -20.01 14.45
CA LYS A 78 5.59 -19.70 15.80
C LYS A 78 7.11 -19.50 15.87
N LEU A 79 7.66 -18.81 14.87
CA LEU A 79 9.07 -18.50 14.72
C LEU A 79 9.34 -17.07 15.23
N LYS A 80 10.54 -16.80 15.74
CA LYS A 80 10.87 -15.48 16.32
C LYS A 80 11.64 -14.58 15.37
N ASN A 81 12.44 -15.16 14.49
CA ASN A 81 13.35 -14.43 13.62
C ASN A 81 13.62 -15.20 12.32
N ILE A 82 14.53 -14.68 11.52
CA ILE A 82 14.89 -15.27 10.24
C ILE A 82 15.69 -16.55 10.37
N GLU A 83 16.54 -16.65 11.39
CA GLU A 83 17.32 -17.84 11.68
C GLU A 83 16.39 -19.03 11.98
N ASP A 84 15.35 -18.81 12.78
CA ASP A 84 14.29 -19.78 13.06
C ASP A 84 13.55 -20.21 11.78
N PHE A 85 13.32 -19.27 10.87
CA PHE A 85 12.69 -19.58 9.57
C PHE A 85 13.60 -20.40 8.66
N ILE A 86 14.89 -20.08 8.59
CA ILE A 86 15.85 -20.89 7.84
C ILE A 86 15.95 -22.30 8.44
N GLU A 87 15.96 -22.44 9.76
CA GLU A 87 15.98 -23.73 10.43
C GLU A 87 14.69 -24.52 10.18
N HIS A 88 13.54 -23.84 10.20
CA HIS A 88 12.26 -24.43 9.80
C HIS A 88 12.29 -24.97 8.36
N LEU A 89 12.90 -24.24 7.42
CA LEU A 89 13.05 -24.69 6.04
C LEU A 89 13.95 -25.93 5.91
N LYS A 90 15.06 -25.99 6.68
CA LYS A 90 15.93 -27.19 6.71
C LYS A 90 15.18 -28.41 7.25
N GLY A 91 14.28 -28.21 8.21
CA GLY A 91 13.44 -29.26 8.78
C GLY A 91 12.28 -29.73 7.90
N MET A 92 12.00 -29.06 6.76
CA MET A 92 10.90 -29.44 5.89
C MET A 92 11.19 -30.72 5.10
N ASN A 93 10.17 -31.56 4.97
CA ASN A 93 10.23 -32.77 4.14
C ASN A 93 10.35 -32.40 2.65
N HIS A 94 11.28 -33.02 1.93
CA HIS A 94 11.47 -32.83 0.49
C HIS A 94 10.19 -33.06 -0.34
N GLN A 95 9.27 -33.91 0.13
CA GLN A 95 7.98 -34.16 -0.54
C GLN A 95 6.96 -33.03 -0.35
N LYS A 96 7.15 -32.16 0.65
CA LYS A 96 6.30 -31.02 0.98
C LYS A 96 7.17 -29.76 1.18
N PRO A 97 7.75 -29.21 0.09
CA PRO A 97 8.57 -28.01 0.17
C PRO A 97 7.73 -26.80 0.59
N TYR A 98 8.40 -25.74 1.04
CA TYR A 98 7.75 -24.46 1.29
C TYR A 98 7.14 -23.90 -0.02
N SER A 99 5.93 -23.37 0.06
CA SER A 99 5.17 -22.95 -1.12
C SER A 99 5.53 -21.53 -1.57
N TRP A 100 6.68 -21.36 -2.26
CA TRP A 100 7.11 -20.08 -2.83
C TRP A 100 6.20 -19.62 -3.99
N ILE A 101 5.83 -20.55 -4.87
CA ILE A 101 4.88 -20.33 -5.98
C ILE A 101 3.88 -21.48 -6.06
N SER A 102 2.63 -21.17 -6.41
CA SER A 102 1.57 -22.19 -6.55
C SER A 102 1.40 -22.61 -8.02
N GLY A 103 0.89 -23.82 -8.26
CA GLY A 103 0.56 -24.28 -9.60
C GLY A 103 -0.47 -23.38 -10.29
N LYS A 104 -1.46 -22.88 -9.54
CA LYS A 104 -2.44 -21.88 -10.04
C LYS A 104 -1.76 -20.60 -10.51
N THR A 105 -0.76 -20.12 -9.77
CA THR A 105 0.00 -18.92 -10.13
C THR A 105 0.82 -19.15 -11.40
N LEU A 106 1.53 -20.27 -11.51
CA LEU A 106 2.28 -20.63 -12.72
C LEU A 106 1.37 -20.77 -13.94
N GLN A 107 0.27 -21.50 -13.81
CA GLN A 107 -0.71 -21.64 -14.89
C GLN A 107 -1.21 -20.27 -15.37
N GLY A 108 -1.49 -19.37 -14.43
CA GLY A 108 -1.87 -18.00 -14.73
C GLY A 108 -0.85 -17.29 -15.63
N TYR A 109 0.46 -17.47 -15.40
CA TYR A 109 1.50 -16.81 -16.19
C TYR A 109 1.57 -17.29 -17.63
N TRP A 110 1.34 -18.58 -17.86
CA TRP A 110 1.30 -19.15 -19.22
C TRP A 110 0.01 -18.83 -19.98
N ASN A 111 -1.04 -18.45 -19.26
CA ASN A 111 -2.33 -18.05 -19.81
C ASN A 111 -2.52 -16.51 -19.87
N GLY A 112 -1.42 -15.75 -19.91
CA GLY A 112 -1.46 -14.29 -20.07
C GLY A 112 -1.68 -13.48 -18.80
N GLY A 113 -1.72 -14.13 -17.63
CA GLY A 113 -1.83 -13.46 -16.33
C GLY A 113 -0.58 -12.67 -15.95
N ASP A 114 -0.77 -11.68 -15.08
CA ASP A 114 0.31 -10.82 -14.63
C ASP A 114 1.20 -11.48 -13.56
N ALA A 115 2.51 -11.44 -13.84
CA ALA A 115 3.52 -11.94 -12.94
C ALA A 115 3.92 -10.86 -11.94
N LYS A 116 3.66 -11.12 -10.65
CA LYS A 116 4.09 -10.25 -9.56
C LYS A 116 5.61 -10.36 -9.39
N ASP A 117 6.27 -9.24 -9.14
CA ASP A 117 7.74 -9.16 -9.03
C ASP A 117 8.36 -10.24 -8.12
N LYS A 118 7.85 -10.41 -6.90
CA LYS A 118 8.31 -11.46 -5.96
C LYS A 118 8.19 -12.88 -6.50
N LYS A 119 7.19 -13.16 -7.33
CA LYS A 119 7.02 -14.47 -7.95
C LYS A 119 7.94 -14.62 -9.16
N LEU A 120 8.28 -13.54 -9.87
CA LEU A 120 9.39 -13.55 -10.84
C LEU A 120 10.72 -13.79 -10.14
N ASN A 121 10.97 -13.19 -8.97
CA ASN A 121 12.17 -13.43 -8.16
C ASN A 121 12.28 -14.92 -7.76
N VAL A 122 11.17 -15.56 -7.38
CA VAL A 122 11.14 -17.01 -7.14
C VAL A 122 11.58 -17.80 -8.39
N LEU A 123 11.13 -17.40 -9.58
CA LEU A 123 11.51 -18.04 -10.83
C LEU A 123 12.99 -17.79 -11.20
N LEU A 124 13.49 -16.58 -11.00
CA LEU A 124 14.90 -16.23 -11.24
C LEU A 124 15.83 -16.95 -10.27
N THR A 125 15.44 -17.05 -8.99
CA THR A 125 16.12 -17.89 -8.01
C THR A 125 16.14 -19.34 -8.47
N PHE A 126 15.02 -19.89 -8.93
CA PHE A 126 14.97 -21.25 -9.49
C PHE A 126 15.97 -21.42 -10.64
N LEU A 127 15.96 -20.51 -11.61
CA LEU A 127 16.87 -20.51 -12.77
C LEU A 127 18.34 -20.29 -12.38
N GLY A 128 18.61 -19.74 -11.19
CA GLY A 128 19.98 -19.48 -10.72
C GLY A 128 20.60 -18.25 -11.37
N VAL A 129 19.77 -17.30 -11.78
CA VAL A 129 20.23 -16.01 -12.32
C VAL A 129 20.84 -15.20 -11.18
N ASN A 130 22.00 -14.59 -11.40
CA ASN A 130 22.64 -13.72 -10.41
C ASN A 130 21.75 -12.51 -10.12
N LEU A 131 21.71 -12.06 -8.86
CA LEU A 131 20.86 -10.94 -8.42
C LEU A 131 21.02 -9.69 -9.28
N GLN A 132 22.25 -9.37 -9.68
CA GLN A 132 22.56 -8.20 -10.50
C GLN A 132 21.89 -8.21 -11.89
N ASP A 133 21.59 -9.40 -12.42
CA ASP A 133 20.99 -9.57 -13.75
C ASP A 133 19.45 -9.68 -13.67
N TRP A 134 18.86 -9.67 -12.46
CA TRP A 134 17.42 -9.92 -12.31
C TRP A 134 16.57 -8.90 -13.03
N ASP A 135 16.94 -7.63 -13.01
CA ASP A 135 16.18 -6.59 -13.70
C ASP A 135 16.27 -6.73 -15.21
N ASP A 136 17.44 -7.04 -15.76
CA ASP A 136 17.60 -7.26 -17.19
C ASP A 136 16.73 -8.40 -17.71
N TRP A 137 16.61 -9.46 -16.90
CA TRP A 137 15.75 -10.60 -17.21
C TRP A 137 14.27 -10.27 -17.11
N LYS A 138 13.89 -9.35 -16.21
CA LYS A 138 12.51 -8.86 -16.09
C LYS A 138 12.15 -7.86 -17.19
N ASN A 139 13.12 -7.08 -17.64
CA ASN A 139 12.93 -5.92 -18.51
C ASN A 139 13.23 -6.18 -19.98
N HIS A 140 13.63 -7.39 -20.39
CA HIS A 140 13.78 -7.78 -21.80
C HIS A 140 12.46 -7.62 -22.58
N ARG A 141 12.21 -6.39 -23.04
CA ARG A 141 11.36 -6.02 -24.16
C ARG A 141 12.31 -5.80 -25.34
N GLU A 142 12.00 -6.41 -26.48
CA GLU A 142 12.78 -6.25 -27.71
C GLU A 142 13.05 -4.77 -27.99
N GLU A 143 14.31 -4.47 -28.32
CA GLU A 143 14.92 -3.15 -28.32
C GLU A 143 14.15 -2.13 -29.15
N SER A 144 13.76 -1.03 -28.52
CA SER A 144 13.60 0.27 -29.18
C SER A 144 14.40 1.29 -28.39
N VAL A 145 15.47 1.76 -29.04
CA VAL A 145 16.53 2.65 -28.56
C VAL A 145 15.96 3.87 -27.82
N ASN A 146 16.35 4.03 -26.54
CA ASN A 146 16.55 5.32 -25.88
C ASN A 146 17.58 5.10 -24.76
N PRO A 147 18.68 5.88 -24.70
CA PRO A 147 19.72 5.66 -23.71
C PRO A 147 19.37 6.32 -22.36
N ALA A 148 19.85 5.66 -21.31
CA ALA A 148 19.92 6.08 -19.91
C ALA A 148 18.58 6.11 -19.13
N THR A 149 18.40 5.11 -18.27
CA THR A 149 18.62 5.26 -16.82
C THR A 149 18.56 3.89 -16.14
N ASN A 150 19.47 3.68 -15.21
CA ASN A 150 19.64 2.46 -14.44
C ASN A 150 18.49 2.22 -13.43
N ALA A 151 18.40 0.97 -12.97
CA ALA A 151 18.03 0.52 -11.61
C ALA A 151 16.60 -0.02 -11.36
N SER A 152 16.53 -1.33 -11.07
CA SER A 152 16.01 -1.91 -9.82
C SER A 152 15.05 -1.07 -8.97
N SER A 153 13.75 -0.98 -9.30
CA SER A 153 12.78 -0.29 -8.40
C SER A 153 11.28 -0.53 -8.62
N ASN A 154 10.85 -1.46 -9.49
CA ASN A 154 9.58 -1.37 -10.24
C ASN A 154 8.23 -1.53 -9.48
N LYS A 155 8.14 -1.26 -8.19
CA LYS A 155 6.82 -1.14 -7.51
C LYS A 155 6.71 0.07 -6.59
N LEU A 156 7.80 0.40 -5.91
CA LEU A 156 7.97 1.72 -5.31
C LEU A 156 8.07 2.76 -6.42
N ASN A 157 8.81 2.50 -7.52
CA ASN A 157 8.83 3.42 -8.66
C ASN A 157 7.49 3.54 -9.38
N ASP A 158 6.68 2.47 -9.50
CA ASP A 158 5.35 2.62 -10.11
C ASP A 158 4.41 3.47 -9.25
N THR A 159 4.42 3.25 -7.93
CA THR A 159 3.58 4.01 -6.99
C THR A 159 4.09 5.44 -6.85
N LEU A 160 5.40 5.63 -6.73
CA LEU A 160 6.06 6.92 -6.67
C LEU A 160 5.85 7.68 -7.98
N TRP A 161 5.96 7.02 -9.14
CA TRP A 161 5.64 7.62 -10.43
C TRP A 161 4.17 8.04 -10.51
N LEU A 162 3.23 7.21 -10.04
CA LEU A 162 1.82 7.59 -9.97
C LEU A 162 1.63 8.81 -9.07
N LEU A 163 2.24 8.81 -7.88
CA LEU A 163 2.23 9.93 -6.94
C LEU A 163 2.78 11.21 -7.59
N ARG A 164 3.96 11.14 -8.20
CA ARG A 164 4.61 12.26 -8.89
C ARG A 164 3.78 12.80 -10.04
N LYS A 165 3.30 11.90 -10.90
CA LYS A 165 2.59 12.30 -12.13
C LYS A 165 1.20 12.87 -11.85
N HIS A 166 0.50 12.33 -10.85
CA HIS A 166 -0.94 12.59 -10.70
C HIS A 166 -1.28 13.41 -9.45
N PHE A 167 -0.51 13.28 -8.37
CA PHE A 167 -0.86 13.81 -7.06
C PHE A 167 0.10 14.88 -6.53
N VAL A 168 1.28 15.06 -7.11
CA VAL A 168 2.13 16.22 -6.79
C VAL A 168 1.40 17.51 -7.21
N GLY A 169 1.45 18.49 -6.31
CA GLY A 169 0.81 19.77 -6.49
C GLY A 169 0.43 20.46 -5.19
N HIS A 170 -0.21 21.61 -5.37
CA HIS A 170 -0.69 22.45 -4.28
C HIS A 170 -2.19 22.21 -4.09
N TYR A 171 -2.61 22.00 -2.84
CA TYR A 171 -3.99 21.72 -2.49
C TYR A 171 -4.42 22.61 -1.32
N TYR A 172 -5.69 23.01 -1.32
CA TYR A 172 -6.32 23.46 -0.08
C TYR A 172 -7.00 22.30 0.59
N ARG A 173 -6.69 22.10 1.88
CA ARG A 173 -7.40 21.18 2.75
C ARG A 173 -8.47 21.92 3.51
N TYR A 174 -9.66 21.36 3.50
CA TYR A 174 -10.82 21.81 4.25
C TYR A 174 -11.21 20.76 5.27
N TYR A 175 -11.40 21.19 6.51
CA TYR A 175 -11.87 20.34 7.61
C TYR A 175 -12.58 21.18 8.67
N GLN A 176 -13.43 20.55 9.48
CA GLN A 176 -14.07 21.19 10.64
C GLN A 176 -13.25 20.91 11.90
N LYS A 177 -13.04 21.92 12.77
CA LYS A 177 -12.39 21.71 14.07
C LYS A 177 -13.23 20.78 14.95
N THR A 178 -12.56 20.03 15.83
CA THR A 178 -13.17 19.01 16.70
C THR A 178 -14.07 19.58 17.81
N ASP A 179 -14.12 20.90 17.95
CA ASP A 179 -15.00 21.64 18.85
C ASP A 179 -16.43 21.84 18.29
N ASN A 180 -16.74 21.25 17.12
CA ASN A 180 -17.99 21.44 16.39
C ASN A 180 -18.27 22.93 16.05
N SER A 181 -17.23 23.76 15.95
CA SER A 181 -17.38 25.15 15.52
C SER A 181 -18.05 25.23 14.14
N PRO A 182 -18.93 26.22 13.89
CA PRO A 182 -19.67 26.38 12.62
C PRO A 182 -18.77 26.97 11.51
N VAL A 183 -17.50 26.58 11.48
CA VAL A 183 -16.49 27.07 10.56
C VAL A 183 -15.69 25.90 9.99
N LEU A 184 -15.31 26.02 8.72
CA LEU A 184 -14.26 25.19 8.15
C LEU A 184 -12.92 25.88 8.29
N ILE A 185 -11.87 25.10 8.37
CA ILE A 185 -10.50 25.57 8.26
C ILE A 185 -10.02 25.25 6.85
N LYS A 186 -9.70 26.29 6.09
CA LYS A 186 -8.98 26.22 4.81
C LYS A 186 -7.49 26.36 5.10
N THR A 187 -6.70 25.34 4.82
CA THR A 187 -5.27 25.30 5.16
C THR A 187 -4.45 24.81 3.97
N PRO A 188 -3.20 25.28 3.78
CA PRO A 188 -2.33 24.76 2.73
C PRO A 188 -1.98 23.28 2.98
N PHE A 189 -2.01 22.50 1.89
CA PHE A 189 -1.61 21.11 1.84
C PHE A 189 -0.79 20.90 0.56
N ILE A 190 0.51 20.69 0.69
CA ILE A 190 1.40 20.52 -0.45
C ILE A 190 1.83 19.07 -0.53
N ILE A 191 1.72 18.48 -1.72
CA ILE A 191 2.34 17.21 -2.07
C ILE A 191 3.49 17.54 -3.01
N ARG A 192 4.74 17.29 -2.60
CA ARG A 192 5.94 17.65 -3.37
C ARG A 192 6.99 16.56 -3.32
N GLU A 193 7.94 16.64 -4.23
CA GLU A 193 9.15 15.84 -4.18
C GLU A 193 10.15 16.48 -3.21
N ASP A 194 10.77 15.67 -2.36
CA ASP A 194 11.87 16.07 -1.48
C ASP A 194 13.21 15.79 -2.17
N PRO A 195 14.33 16.43 -1.77
CA PRO A 195 15.65 16.21 -2.39
C PRO A 195 16.18 14.76 -2.34
N LYS A 196 15.51 13.88 -1.60
CA LYS A 196 15.80 12.44 -1.52
C LYS A 196 14.96 11.61 -2.50
N ASP A 197 14.36 12.24 -3.51
CA ASP A 197 13.50 11.60 -4.51
C ASP A 197 12.25 10.90 -3.92
N ILE A 198 11.83 11.29 -2.72
CA ILE A 198 10.59 10.80 -2.11
C ILE A 198 9.47 11.82 -2.25
N VAL A 199 8.22 11.36 -2.37
CA VAL A 199 7.04 12.23 -2.31
C VAL A 199 6.67 12.46 -0.86
N VAL A 200 6.65 13.72 -0.45
CA VAL A 200 6.30 14.16 0.90
C VAL A 200 5.12 15.11 0.88
N VAL A 201 4.43 15.16 2.00
CA VAL A 201 3.31 16.06 2.27
C VAL A 201 3.70 17.04 3.34
N GLU A 202 3.33 18.30 3.14
CA GLU A 202 3.44 19.37 4.14
C GLU A 202 2.08 20.01 4.31
N THR A 203 1.60 20.09 5.54
CA THR A 203 0.27 20.64 5.86
C THR A 203 0.26 21.29 7.23
N LYS A 204 -0.75 22.12 7.50
CA LYS A 204 -0.96 22.72 8.83
C LYS A 204 -2.27 22.24 9.44
N THR A 205 -2.23 21.75 10.67
CA THR A 205 -3.41 21.45 11.48
C THR A 205 -3.42 22.36 12.69
N MET A 206 -4.47 23.19 12.82
CA MET A 206 -4.61 24.17 13.90
C MET A 206 -3.39 25.11 14.07
N GLY A 207 -2.71 25.44 12.96
CA GLY A 207 -1.53 26.30 12.95
C GLY A 207 -0.20 25.57 13.15
N HIS A 208 -0.22 24.32 13.61
CA HIS A 208 0.99 23.50 13.75
C HIS A 208 1.38 22.86 12.43
N GLN A 209 2.69 22.73 12.20
CA GLN A 209 3.24 22.17 10.97
C GLN A 209 3.35 20.66 11.07
N TYR A 210 2.92 19.99 10.01
CA TYR A 210 2.99 18.54 9.87
C TYR A 210 3.72 18.21 8.58
N LYS A 211 4.64 17.24 8.65
CA LYS A 211 5.34 16.69 7.49
C LYS A 211 5.13 15.19 7.43
N SER A 212 4.88 14.65 6.25
CA SER A 212 4.77 13.20 6.10
C SER A 212 6.12 12.52 6.19
N ALA A 213 6.17 11.44 6.96
CA ALA A 213 7.25 10.46 6.84
C ALA A 213 7.03 9.56 5.61
N TYR A 214 5.76 9.36 5.22
CA TYR A 214 5.39 8.37 4.21
C TYR A 214 4.05 8.68 3.52
N MET A 215 3.98 8.36 2.23
CA MET A 215 2.76 8.42 1.40
C MET A 215 2.70 7.22 0.45
N ILE A 216 1.55 6.55 0.37
CA ILE A 216 1.34 5.40 -0.54
C ILE A 216 -0.08 5.34 -1.09
N ILE A 217 -0.22 4.81 -2.30
CA ILE A 217 -1.50 4.38 -2.88
C ILE A 217 -1.77 2.92 -2.50
N ARG A 218 -2.89 2.65 -1.82
CA ARG A 218 -3.35 1.28 -1.53
C ARG A 218 -4.87 1.22 -1.66
N ASN A 219 -5.40 0.14 -2.25
CA ASN A 219 -6.84 -0.12 -2.32
C ASN A 219 -7.69 1.06 -2.85
N GLY A 220 -7.17 1.84 -3.81
CA GLY A 220 -7.87 3.02 -4.33
C GLY A 220 -7.91 4.22 -3.38
N ALA A 221 -7.02 4.27 -2.39
CA ALA A 221 -6.88 5.40 -1.48
C ALA A 221 -5.41 5.83 -1.31
N LEU A 222 -5.21 7.12 -1.07
CA LEU A 222 -3.95 7.70 -0.61
C LEU A 222 -3.88 7.60 0.90
N TYR A 223 -2.86 6.92 1.41
CA TYR A 223 -2.52 6.85 2.82
C TYR A 223 -1.32 7.75 3.06
N ILE A 224 -1.43 8.64 4.03
CA ILE A 224 -0.41 9.64 4.34
C ILE A 224 -0.24 9.65 5.86
N GLU A 225 0.96 9.37 6.34
CA GLU A 225 1.30 9.47 7.76
C GLU A 225 2.14 10.72 7.99
N CYS A 226 1.58 11.65 8.75
CA CYS A 226 2.24 12.90 9.11
C CYS A 226 2.64 12.93 10.56
N GLU A 227 3.80 13.52 10.81
CA GLU A 227 4.31 13.81 12.13
C GLU A 227 4.32 15.32 12.31
N ASN A 228 3.93 15.76 13.50
CA ASN A 228 4.04 17.15 13.87
C ASN A 228 5.52 17.52 14.05
N MET A 229 5.93 18.68 13.54
CA MET A 229 7.33 19.10 13.56
C MET A 229 7.79 19.62 14.93
N ASP A 230 6.86 20.00 15.82
CA ASP A 230 7.15 20.63 17.10
C ASP A 230 6.92 19.69 18.31
N TRP A 231 6.11 18.63 18.16
CA TRP A 231 5.72 17.72 19.25
C TRP A 231 5.58 16.28 18.74
N ASN A 232 5.61 15.30 19.66
CA ASN A 232 5.42 13.89 19.34
C ASN A 232 3.94 13.55 19.13
N GLU A 233 3.35 14.07 18.06
CA GLU A 233 1.98 13.81 17.63
C GLU A 233 1.97 13.33 16.17
N LYS A 234 1.13 12.33 15.88
CA LYS A 234 0.94 11.82 14.53
C LYS A 234 -0.49 12.05 14.07
N GLU A 235 -0.64 12.41 12.80
CA GLU A 235 -1.94 12.50 12.14
C GLU A 235 -1.88 11.67 10.84
N SER A 236 -2.83 10.75 10.69
CA SER A 236 -2.92 9.90 9.50
C SER A 236 -4.05 10.36 8.60
N TYR A 237 -3.79 10.56 7.32
CA TYR A 237 -4.81 10.92 6.33
C TYR A 237 -5.08 9.76 5.37
N ILE A 238 -6.35 9.59 5.03
CA ILE A 238 -6.81 8.60 4.05
C ILE A 238 -7.75 9.32 3.08
N PHE A 239 -7.33 9.48 1.84
CA PHE A 239 -8.14 10.10 0.78
C PHE A 239 -8.55 9.07 -0.25
N ASN A 240 -9.85 8.99 -0.57
CA ASN A 240 -10.34 8.09 -1.61
C ASN A 240 -10.02 8.68 -2.99
N ILE A 241 -9.32 7.90 -3.81
CA ILE A 241 -8.98 8.25 -5.19
C ILE A 241 -9.58 7.27 -6.21
N GLY A 242 -10.14 6.13 -5.76
CA GLY A 242 -10.71 5.10 -6.63
C GLY A 242 -9.72 4.67 -7.73
N PHE A 243 -10.12 4.89 -8.98
CA PHE A 243 -9.29 4.71 -10.18
C PHE A 243 -8.98 6.04 -10.88
N GLU A 244 -9.27 7.18 -10.24
CA GLU A 244 -9.07 8.52 -10.80
C GLU A 244 -7.58 8.89 -10.76
N THR A 245 -7.06 9.33 -11.91
CA THR A 245 -5.65 9.70 -12.08
C THR A 245 -5.47 11.21 -12.24
N ASN A 246 -6.54 12.00 -12.20
CA ASN A 246 -6.44 13.46 -12.18
C ASN A 246 -7.52 14.07 -11.26
N ALA A 247 -7.56 13.61 -10.01
CA ALA A 247 -8.53 14.08 -9.05
C ALA A 247 -8.31 15.57 -8.72
N GLN A 248 -9.25 16.42 -9.12
CA GLN A 248 -9.29 17.83 -8.73
C GLN A 248 -9.77 18.01 -7.29
N VAL A 249 -10.64 17.11 -6.82
CA VAL A 249 -11.16 17.09 -5.46
C VAL A 249 -11.00 15.68 -4.90
N MET A 250 -10.39 15.56 -3.73
CA MET A 250 -10.26 14.30 -3.01
C MET A 250 -10.95 14.40 -1.66
N ILE A 251 -11.79 13.42 -1.34
CA ILE A 251 -12.55 13.37 -0.10
C ILE A 251 -11.96 12.25 0.75
N GLY A 252 -11.74 12.54 2.03
CA GLY A 252 -11.07 11.62 2.92
C GLY A 252 -11.35 11.89 4.38
N VAL A 253 -10.57 11.21 5.21
CA VAL A 253 -10.57 11.39 6.65
C VAL A 253 -9.15 11.60 7.16
N SER A 254 -9.01 12.36 8.23
CA SER A 254 -7.80 12.37 9.05
C SER A 254 -8.10 11.78 10.41
N ASN A 255 -7.18 10.97 10.92
CA ASN A 255 -7.29 10.31 12.21
C ASN A 255 -6.24 10.89 13.16
N THR A 256 -6.69 11.29 14.34
CA THR A 256 -5.84 11.78 15.43
C THR A 256 -6.43 11.36 16.78
N LEU A 257 -5.71 11.68 17.86
CA LEU A 257 -6.15 11.48 19.24
C LEU A 257 -6.46 12.82 19.88
N ASN A 258 -7.59 12.92 20.57
CA ASN A 258 -7.82 14.10 21.41
C ASN A 258 -7.15 13.96 22.78
N ARG A 259 -7.13 15.07 23.53
CA ARG A 259 -6.61 15.12 24.90
C ARG A 259 -7.34 14.19 25.88
N LYS A 260 -8.51 13.67 25.52
CA LYS A 260 -9.29 12.72 26.33
C LYS A 260 -8.96 11.25 25.99
N GLY A 261 -7.97 10.99 25.12
CA GLY A 261 -7.63 9.65 24.70
C GLY A 261 -8.72 8.99 23.85
N GLN A 262 -9.47 9.76 23.06
CA GLN A 262 -10.43 9.24 22.09
C GLN A 262 -9.82 9.35 20.69
N ALA A 263 -10.01 8.30 19.88
CA ALA A 263 -9.70 8.37 18.47
C ALA A 263 -10.75 9.22 17.77
N ILE A 264 -10.29 10.17 16.96
CA ILE A 264 -11.14 11.06 16.18
C ILE A 264 -10.84 10.85 14.71
N ALA A 265 -11.88 10.61 13.92
CA ALA A 265 -11.83 10.73 12.46
C ALA A 265 -12.52 12.02 12.03
N ILE A 266 -11.79 12.88 11.31
CA ILE A 266 -12.25 14.19 10.83
C ILE A 266 -12.41 14.11 9.31
N LYS A 267 -13.57 14.52 8.79
CA LYS A 267 -13.82 14.63 7.34
C LYS A 267 -12.91 15.70 6.75
N ASN A 268 -12.21 15.36 5.69
CA ASN A 268 -11.30 16.25 4.96
C ASN A 268 -11.68 16.30 3.48
N VAL A 269 -11.54 17.48 2.88
CA VAL A 269 -11.62 17.69 1.43
C VAL A 269 -10.35 18.38 0.96
N LEU A 270 -9.63 17.77 0.01
CA LEU A 270 -8.53 18.41 -0.70
C LEU A 270 -9.04 18.93 -2.03
N VAL A 271 -8.71 20.18 -2.36
CA VAL A 271 -9.00 20.79 -3.65
C VAL A 271 -7.69 21.22 -4.31
N LYS A 272 -7.37 20.65 -5.47
CA LYS A 272 -6.15 20.93 -6.23
C LYS A 272 -6.19 22.36 -6.79
N GLN A 273 -5.10 23.09 -6.58
CA GLN A 273 -4.97 24.47 -7.02
C GLN A 273 -4.21 24.54 -8.34
N ASN A 274 -4.70 25.41 -9.24
CA ASN A 274 -4.06 25.64 -10.53
C ASN A 274 -2.80 26.51 -10.40
N GLN A 275 -2.76 27.38 -9.38
CA GLN A 275 -1.63 28.25 -9.10
C GLN A 275 -0.92 27.78 -7.84
N PRO A 276 0.42 27.68 -7.87
CA PRO A 276 1.18 27.37 -6.67
C PRO A 276 1.07 28.51 -5.67
N PHE A 277 1.14 28.17 -4.38
CA PHE A 277 1.18 29.10 -3.27
C PHE A 277 2.33 28.74 -2.33
N ASP A 278 2.80 29.70 -1.55
CA ASP A 278 3.86 29.46 -0.58
C ASP A 278 3.29 28.95 0.76
N TYR A 279 3.61 27.69 1.08
CA TYR A 279 3.22 27.05 2.33
C TYR A 279 3.78 27.74 3.58
N HIS A 280 4.97 28.32 3.48
CA HIS A 280 5.64 28.92 4.64
C HIS A 280 4.95 30.21 5.09
N THR A 281 4.44 31.00 4.13
CA THR A 281 3.78 32.29 4.39
C THR A 281 2.27 32.17 4.60
N MET A 282 1.61 31.15 4.04
CA MET A 282 0.17 30.98 4.21
C MET A 282 -0.23 30.41 5.57
N SER A 283 -1.15 31.07 6.28
CA SER A 283 -1.82 30.52 7.46
C SER A 283 -3.16 29.87 7.09
N GLY A 284 -3.65 29.00 7.98
CA GLY A 284 -5.04 28.53 7.89
C GLY A 284 -6.03 29.69 8.05
N VAL A 285 -7.13 29.65 7.30
CA VAL A 285 -8.19 30.66 7.32
C VAL A 285 -9.50 29.99 7.73
N GLU A 286 -10.29 30.69 8.54
CA GLU A 286 -11.63 30.23 8.91
C GLU A 286 -12.65 30.62 7.83
N VAL A 287 -13.47 29.67 7.43
CA VAL A 287 -14.51 29.79 6.41
C VAL A 287 -15.86 29.51 7.09
N PRO A 288 -16.62 30.54 7.49
CA PRO A 288 -17.87 30.34 8.22
C PRO A 288 -18.95 29.70 7.37
N PHE A 289 -19.72 28.77 7.95
CA PHE A 289 -20.86 28.15 7.26
C PHE A 289 -21.97 29.14 6.88
N GLU A 290 -22.11 30.22 7.64
CA GLU A 290 -23.15 31.23 7.42
C GLU A 290 -22.74 32.33 6.44
N HIS A 291 -21.48 32.35 5.99
CA HIS A 291 -21.04 33.34 5.03
C HIS A 291 -21.72 33.12 3.66
N ARG A 292 -22.15 34.21 3.01
CA ARG A 292 -22.75 34.17 1.67
C ARG A 292 -21.67 34.24 0.62
N PHE A 293 -21.30 33.08 0.09
CA PHE A 293 -20.37 32.96 -1.03
C PHE A 293 -21.07 33.15 -2.38
N ASP A 294 -20.31 33.54 -3.40
CA ASP A 294 -20.71 33.34 -4.78
C ASP A 294 -20.92 31.82 -5.02
N PRO A 295 -22.10 31.36 -5.47
CA PRO A 295 -22.36 29.94 -5.71
C PRO A 295 -21.36 29.23 -6.63
N SER A 296 -20.68 29.99 -7.49
CA SER A 296 -19.67 29.46 -8.40
C SER A 296 -18.33 29.17 -7.70
N SER A 297 -18.08 29.75 -6.51
CA SER A 297 -16.80 29.69 -5.81
C SER A 297 -16.49 28.29 -5.24
N GLU A 298 -15.20 28.03 -5.02
CA GLU A 298 -14.69 26.82 -4.37
C GLU A 298 -15.30 26.67 -2.96
N GLU A 299 -15.25 27.74 -2.16
CA GLU A 299 -15.76 27.76 -0.79
C GLU A 299 -17.25 27.47 -0.73
N ALA A 300 -18.06 28.01 -1.65
CA ALA A 300 -19.50 27.75 -1.67
C ALA A 300 -19.81 26.25 -1.81
N ARG A 301 -19.11 25.58 -2.73
CA ARG A 301 -19.29 24.15 -3.01
C ARG A 301 -18.81 23.29 -1.85
N VAL A 302 -17.65 23.62 -1.27
CA VAL A 302 -17.09 22.88 -0.14
C VAL A 302 -17.96 23.07 1.11
N VAL A 303 -18.38 24.29 1.43
CA VAL A 303 -19.28 24.55 2.56
C VAL A 303 -20.60 23.79 2.40
N SER A 304 -21.20 23.81 1.21
CA SER A 304 -22.42 23.05 0.93
C SER A 304 -22.22 21.55 1.17
N PHE A 305 -21.07 20.99 0.78
CA PHE A 305 -20.73 19.59 1.05
C PHE A 305 -20.61 19.28 2.55
N PHE A 306 -19.97 20.15 3.33
CA PHE A 306 -19.80 19.96 4.78
C PHE A 306 -21.07 20.19 5.60
N LYS A 307 -22.07 20.91 5.08
CA LYS A 307 -23.39 21.04 5.72
C LYS A 307 -24.18 19.72 5.71
N ASN A 308 -23.81 18.76 4.86
CA ASN A 308 -24.50 17.50 4.70
C ASN A 308 -23.84 16.38 5.53
N GLY A 309 -24.37 16.16 6.74
CA GLY A 309 -24.02 15.04 7.62
C GLY A 309 -22.87 15.31 8.60
N SER A 310 -22.54 14.31 9.41
CA SER A 310 -21.49 14.43 10.41
C SER A 310 -20.12 14.60 9.78
N ASN A 311 -19.32 15.54 10.32
CA ASN A 311 -17.96 15.81 9.86
C ASN A 311 -16.89 15.23 10.79
N ILE A 312 -17.29 14.76 11.98
CA ILE A 312 -16.41 14.22 13.00
C ILE A 312 -17.03 12.93 13.53
N ILE A 313 -16.23 11.88 13.63
CA ILE A 313 -16.57 10.61 14.28
C ILE A 313 -15.59 10.42 15.42
N THR A 314 -16.10 10.15 16.62
CA THR A 314 -15.27 9.87 17.80
C THR A 314 -15.47 8.44 18.26
N THR A 315 -14.38 7.72 18.52
CA THR A 315 -14.42 6.38 19.10
C THR A 315 -13.55 6.31 20.36
N PRO A 316 -13.94 5.50 21.34
CA PRO A 316 -13.04 5.11 22.43
C PRO A 316 -11.87 4.28 21.90
N TYR A 317 -10.77 4.21 22.66
CA TYR A 317 -9.47 3.68 22.23
C TYR A 317 -9.50 2.17 21.96
N CYS A 318 -9.90 1.41 22.97
CA CYS A 318 -10.08 -0.03 22.94
C CYS A 318 -10.84 -0.42 24.20
N TYR A 319 -11.63 -1.49 24.10
CA TYR A 319 -12.24 -2.14 25.25
C TYR A 319 -11.98 -3.64 25.15
N THR A 320 -11.84 -4.31 26.29
CA THR A 320 -12.05 -5.75 26.34
C THR A 320 -13.51 -6.07 26.09
N LEU A 321 -13.81 -7.34 25.79
CA LEU A 321 -15.19 -7.76 25.57
C LEU A 321 -16.05 -7.61 26.83
N GLU A 322 -15.44 -7.79 28.00
CA GLU A 322 -16.06 -7.60 29.32
C GLU A 322 -16.40 -6.13 29.57
N GLU A 323 -15.48 -5.20 29.25
CA GLU A 323 -15.69 -3.75 29.35
C GLU A 323 -16.79 -3.25 28.40
N LEU A 324 -16.97 -3.91 27.25
CA LEU A 324 -18.07 -3.61 26.34
C LEU A 324 -19.45 -3.91 26.98
N SER A 325 -19.50 -4.95 27.82
CA SER A 325 -20.73 -5.41 28.46
C SER A 325 -21.18 -4.47 29.58
N SER A 326 -20.24 -3.88 30.33
CA SER A 326 -20.56 -2.88 31.38
C SER A 326 -21.07 -1.55 30.80
N LEU A 327 -20.60 -1.16 29.62
CA LEU A 327 -21.09 0.03 28.90
C LEU A 327 -22.52 -0.14 28.36
N ALA A 328 -22.95 -1.38 28.11
CA ALA A 328 -24.33 -1.67 27.70
C ALA A 328 -25.30 -1.56 28.89
N SER A 329 -24.85 -1.92 30.11
CA SER A 329 -25.66 -1.84 31.33
C SER A 329 -25.82 -0.42 31.90
N ASP A 330 -24.90 0.50 31.61
CA ASP A 330 -24.98 1.89 32.09
C ASP A 330 -26.02 2.75 31.33
N LYS A 331 -26.54 2.28 30.18
CA LYS A 331 -27.63 2.98 29.47
C LYS A 331 -29.03 2.67 30.01
N THR A 332 -29.16 1.70 30.92
CA THR A 332 -30.44 1.36 31.57
C THR A 332 -30.74 2.16 32.85
N SER A 333 -29.84 3.03 33.30
CA SER A 333 -30.02 3.88 34.50
C SER A 333 -30.33 5.35 34.20
N GLY A 334 -30.39 5.75 32.92
CA GLY A 334 -30.83 7.09 32.50
C GLY A 334 -32.34 7.13 32.25
N VAL A 335 -33.14 7.12 33.32
CA VAL A 335 -34.59 7.40 33.24
C VAL A 335 -34.77 8.82 32.68
N PHE A 336 -35.40 8.88 31.51
CA PHE A 336 -36.08 10.06 30.98
C PHE A 336 -37.10 10.56 32.02
N GLU A 337 -36.77 11.58 32.81
CA GLU A 337 -37.79 12.45 33.39
C GLU A 337 -38.23 13.45 32.33
N GLY A 338 -39.19 13.03 31.52
CA GLY A 338 -40.09 13.96 30.87
C GLY A 338 -41.09 14.46 31.89
N LYS A 339 -41.08 15.77 32.15
CA LYS A 339 -42.26 16.47 32.67
C LYS A 339 -42.69 17.51 31.65
N THR A 340 -43.97 17.38 31.33
CA THR A 340 -44.93 18.28 30.66
C THR A 340 -44.71 19.76 30.86
#